data_AF-A0A2S9G569-F1
#
_entry.id   AF-A0A2S9G569-F1
#
_cell.length_a   1.000
_cell.length_b   1.000
_cell.length_c   1.000
_cell.angle_alpha   90.00
_cell.angle_beta   90.00
_cell.angle_gamma   90.00
#
_symmetry.space_group_name_H-M   'P 1'
#
loop_
_entity.id
_entity.type
_entity.pdbx_description
1 polymer ?
#
loop_
_entity_poly.entity_id
_entity_poly.type
_entity_poly.pdbx_seq_one_letter_code
_entity_poly.pdbx_strand_id
1 'polypeptide(L)'
;DLGMSSVTDTKEREELVDFVTYFQAGTQWARRPGTALGPATACGLTVGVAEGTLQATEELPGKSDQCSAAGMPPIDMVVFKSQDE
;
A
#
# COMPACT_ATOMS: atom_id res chain seq x y z
N ASP A 1 22.10 14.12 -10.58
CA ASP A 1 21.91 13.88 -9.13
C ASP A 1 21.41 12.48 -8.88
N LEU A 2 21.45 12.00 -7.64
CA LEU A 2 21.01 10.65 -7.23
C LEU A 2 20.12 10.75 -5.99
N GLY A 3 18.95 10.11 -6.03
CA GLY A 3 18.06 9.93 -4.88
C GLY A 3 17.95 8.45 -4.53
N MET A 4 17.92 8.11 -3.24
CA MET A 4 17.78 6.73 -2.78
C MET A 4 16.94 6.68 -1.50
N SER A 5 15.78 6.04 -1.56
CA SER A 5 14.86 5.87 -0.42
C SER A 5 13.97 4.64 -0.58
N SER A 6 14.54 3.49 -0.97
CA SER A 6 13.81 2.23 -1.20
C SER A 6 12.53 2.41 -2.03
N VAL A 7 12.58 3.26 -3.06
CA VAL A 7 11.45 3.56 -3.93
C VAL A 7 11.17 2.34 -4.78
N THR A 8 9.92 1.86 -4.79
CA THR A 8 9.55 0.74 -5.64
C THR A 8 9.65 1.13 -7.10
N ASP A 9 10.46 0.35 -7.83
CA ASP A 9 10.68 0.46 -9.26
C ASP A 9 9.44 -0.06 -10.01
N THR A 10 8.81 0.80 -10.81
CA THR A 10 7.64 0.48 -11.64
C THR A 10 7.84 1.03 -13.03
N LYS A 11 7.19 0.42 -14.03
CA LYS A 11 7.31 0.87 -15.43
C LYS A 11 6.92 2.33 -15.63
N GLU A 12 5.85 2.78 -14.99
CA GLU A 12 5.44 4.19 -15.02
C GLU A 12 6.50 5.12 -14.42
N ARG A 13 7.24 4.68 -13.38
CA ARG A 13 8.32 5.47 -12.78
C ARG A 13 9.60 5.45 -13.63
N GLU A 14 9.90 4.33 -14.28
CA GLU A 14 11.00 4.21 -15.24
C GLU A 14 10.85 5.17 -16.44
N GLU A 15 9.62 5.54 -16.82
CA GLU A 15 9.37 6.54 -17.87
C GLU A 15 9.84 7.95 -17.48
N LEU A 16 10.01 8.22 -16.18
CA LEU A 16 10.36 9.54 -15.66
C LEU A 16 11.83 9.65 -15.25
N VAL A 17 12.41 8.57 -14.71
CA VAL A 17 13.79 8.54 -14.22
C VAL A 17 14.40 7.14 -14.39
N ASP A 18 15.74 7.08 -14.47
CA ASP A 18 16.47 5.80 -14.53
C ASP A 18 16.53 5.13 -13.15
N PHE A 19 16.18 3.84 -13.09
CA PHE A 19 16.27 3.01 -11.89
C PHE A 19 17.41 1.99 -11.95
N VAL A 20 17.98 1.68 -10.78
CA VAL A 20 18.84 0.51 -10.56
C VAL A 20 18.16 -0.37 -9.53
N THR A 21 17.61 -1.49 -9.96
CA THR A 21 16.95 -2.44 -9.05
C THR A 21 18.01 -3.23 -8.27
N TYR A 22 18.04 -3.09 -6.94
CA TYR A 22 19.02 -3.77 -6.07
C TYR A 22 18.37 -4.64 -4.99
N PHE A 23 17.06 -4.54 -4.79
CA PHE A 23 16.33 -5.27 -3.77
C PHE A 23 14.91 -5.61 -4.24
N GLN A 24 14.44 -6.82 -3.93
CA GLN A 24 13.06 -7.24 -4.18
C GLN A 24 12.28 -7.27 -2.87
N ALA A 25 11.29 -6.40 -2.75
CA ALA A 25 10.42 -6.29 -1.58
C ALA A 25 8.98 -6.71 -1.93
N GLY A 26 8.24 -7.15 -0.92
CA GLY A 26 6.80 -7.41 -1.03
C GLY A 26 6.01 -6.59 0.01
N THR A 27 4.69 -6.63 -0.12
CA THR A 27 3.78 -6.02 0.86
C THR A 27 3.55 -6.94 2.05
N GLN A 28 3.61 -6.39 3.26
CA GLN A 28 3.18 -7.05 4.49
C GLN A 28 2.18 -6.19 5.24
N TRP A 29 1.32 -6.85 6.01
CA TRP A 29 0.31 -6.20 6.83
C TRP A 29 0.64 -6.37 8.30
N ALA A 30 0.63 -5.27 9.04
CA ALA A 30 0.81 -5.27 10.48
C ALA A 30 -0.56 -5.23 11.18
N ARG A 31 -0.66 -5.94 12.30
CA ARG A 31 -1.85 -5.95 13.17
C ARG A 31 -1.46 -6.12 14.63
N ARG A 32 -2.37 -5.80 15.54
CA ARG A 32 -2.17 -6.07 16.97
C ARG A 32 -2.13 -7.59 17.24
N PRO A 33 -1.26 -8.06 18.15
CA PRO A 33 -1.25 -9.45 18.59
C PRO A 33 -2.64 -9.90 19.10
N GLY A 34 -2.96 -11.17 18.90
CA GLY A 34 -4.24 -11.76 19.36
C GLY A 34 -5.47 -11.37 18.52
N THR A 35 -5.32 -10.57 17.46
CA THR A 35 -6.42 -10.27 16.52
C THR A 35 -6.40 -11.18 15.30
N ALA A 36 -7.56 -11.47 14.73
CA ALA A 36 -7.73 -12.30 13.53
C ALA A 36 -8.02 -11.47 12.26
N LEU A 37 -7.39 -10.30 12.13
CA LEU A 37 -7.56 -9.39 10.99
C LEU A 37 -6.45 -9.56 9.94
N GLY A 38 -6.72 -9.41 8.66
CA GLY A 38 -5.66 -9.50 7.65
C GLY A 38 -6.13 -9.13 6.25
N PRO A 39 -5.27 -9.31 5.24
CA PRO A 39 -5.55 -8.87 3.87
C PRO A 39 -6.79 -9.50 3.23
N ALA A 40 -7.20 -10.68 3.71
CA ALA A 40 -8.39 -11.40 3.25
C ALA A 40 -9.68 -11.00 4.00
N THR A 41 -9.55 -10.31 5.13
CA THR A 41 -10.67 -9.86 5.98
C THR A 41 -10.68 -8.33 6.09
N ALA A 42 -10.16 -7.64 5.08
CA ALA A 42 -9.91 -6.20 5.12
C ALA A 42 -11.16 -5.33 4.86
N CYS A 43 -12.20 -5.86 4.22
CA CYS A 43 -13.41 -5.08 3.89
C CYS A 43 -14.05 -4.45 5.13
N GLY A 44 -14.33 -3.15 5.08
CA GLY A 44 -14.86 -2.37 6.19
C GLY A 44 -13.88 -2.09 7.34
N LEU A 45 -12.61 -2.52 7.23
CA LEU A 45 -11.59 -2.13 8.20
C LEU A 45 -11.01 -0.75 7.86
N THR A 46 -10.61 -0.04 8.91
CA THR A 46 -9.72 1.11 8.78
C THR A 46 -8.27 0.62 8.67
N VAL A 47 -7.57 1.01 7.60
CA VAL A 47 -6.20 0.57 7.30
C VAL A 47 -5.31 1.79 7.06
N GLY A 48 -4.23 1.87 7.84
CA GLY A 48 -3.21 2.91 7.72
C GLY A 48 -2.18 2.59 6.64
N VAL A 49 -1.78 3.59 5.87
CA VAL A 49 -0.78 3.47 4.81
C VAL A 49 0.02 4.76 4.63
N ALA A 50 1.28 4.67 4.22
CA ALA A 50 2.09 5.85 3.94
C ALA A 50 1.82 6.41 2.52
N GLU A 51 1.82 7.73 2.39
CA GLU A 51 1.65 8.45 1.13
C GLU A 51 2.73 8.06 0.10
N GLY A 52 2.36 8.00 -1.19
CA GLY A 52 3.28 7.70 -2.29
C GLY A 52 3.75 6.24 -2.41
N THR A 53 3.29 5.36 -1.51
CA THR A 53 3.57 3.92 -1.57
C THR A 53 2.63 3.19 -2.54
N LEU A 54 3.07 2.04 -3.08
CA LEU A 54 2.21 1.20 -3.93
C LEU A 54 0.99 0.67 -3.16
N GLN A 55 1.10 0.54 -1.84
CA GLN A 55 -0.02 0.13 -1.00
C GLN A 55 -1.14 1.19 -1.02
N ALA A 56 -0.77 2.47 -1.01
CA ALA A 56 -1.72 3.58 -1.07
C ALA A 56 -2.30 3.79 -2.47
N THR A 57 -1.49 3.60 -3.53
CA THR A 57 -1.90 3.92 -4.90
C THR A 57 -2.55 2.76 -5.64
N GLU A 58 -2.23 1.51 -5.27
CA GLU A 58 -2.69 0.32 -6.01
C GLU A 58 -3.35 -0.71 -5.10
N GLU A 59 -2.68 -1.16 -4.04
CA GLU A 59 -3.13 -2.32 -3.26
C GLU A 59 -4.46 -2.08 -2.53
N LEU A 60 -4.52 -1.02 -1.70
CA LEU A 60 -5.70 -0.72 -0.91
C LEU A 60 -6.88 -0.25 -1.79
N PRO A 61 -6.69 0.62 -2.81
CA PRO A 61 -7.76 0.92 -3.77
C PRO A 61 -8.31 -0.33 -4.44
N GLY A 62 -7.44 -1.19 -4.98
CA GLY A 62 -7.86 -2.41 -5.67
C GLY A 62 -8.61 -3.39 -4.76
N LYS A 63 -8.21 -3.51 -3.49
CA LYS A 63 -8.94 -4.31 -2.49
C LYS A 63 -10.27 -3.67 -2.10
N SER A 64 -10.32 -2.35 -1.96
CA SER A 64 -11.54 -1.61 -1.63
C SER A 64 -12.60 -1.73 -2.74
N ASP A 65 -12.16 -1.71 -4.00
CA ASP A 65 -13.02 -1.94 -5.16
C ASP A 65 -13.57 -3.38 -5.16
N GLN A 66 -12.74 -4.38 -4.85
CA GLN A 66 -13.19 -5.77 -4.69
C GLN A 66 -14.24 -5.91 -3.59
N CYS A 67 -14.06 -5.23 -2.45
CA CYS A 67 -15.06 -5.19 -1.38
C CYS A 67 -16.39 -4.60 -1.87
N SER A 68 -16.33 -3.46 -2.55
CA SER A 68 -17.51 -2.78 -3.08
C SER A 68 -18.24 -3.64 -4.13
N ALA A 69 -17.49 -4.29 -5.02
CA ALA A 69 -18.02 -5.21 -6.02
C ALA A 69 -18.69 -6.46 -5.40
N ALA A 70 -18.21 -6.89 -4.23
CA ALA A 70 -18.80 -7.97 -3.44
C ALA A 70 -20.00 -7.51 -2.58
N GLY A 71 -20.40 -6.23 -2.64
CA GLY A 71 -21.47 -5.67 -1.81
C GLY A 71 -21.08 -5.49 -0.34
N MET A 72 -19.80 -5.56 -0.02
CA MET A 72 -19.25 -5.31 1.31
C MET A 72 -18.83 -3.83 1.45
N PRO A 73 -18.70 -3.32 2.68
CA PRO A 73 -18.17 -1.99 2.89
C PRO A 73 -16.74 -1.85 2.33
N PRO A 74 -16.40 -0.73 1.69
CA PRO A 74 -15.05 -0.45 1.23
C PRO A 74 -14.06 -0.38 2.42
N ILE A 75 -12.77 -0.46 2.11
CA ILE A 75 -11.71 -0.21 3.10
C ILE A 75 -11.69 1.29 3.40
N ASP A 76 -11.62 1.63 4.69
CA ASP A 76 -11.43 3.01 5.15
C ASP A 76 -9.92 3.29 5.22
N MET A 77 -9.37 3.87 4.16
CA MET A 77 -7.94 4.08 4.02
C MET A 77 -7.50 5.39 4.70
N VAL A 78 -6.56 5.28 5.65
CA VAL A 78 -5.94 6.41 6.33
C VAL A 78 -4.53 6.60 5.80
N VAL A 79 -4.31 7.71 5.09
CA VAL A 79 -3.01 8.02 4.48
C VAL A 79 -2.20 8.93 5.41
N PHE A 80 -1.03 8.44 5.83
CA PHE A 80 -0.05 9.19 6.62
C PHE A 80 0.95 9.86 5.68
N LYS A 81 1.19 11.16 5.88
CA LYS A 81 1.98 11.97 4.95
C LYS A 81 3.45 12.04 5.35
N SER A 82 3.73 12.04 6.65
CA SER A 82 5.09 11.98 7.15
C SER A 82 5.42 10.60 7.72
N GLN A 83 6.72 10.29 7.76
CA GLN A 83 7.21 9.00 8.27
C GLN A 83 7.29 8.96 9.80
N ASP A 84 7.14 10.11 10.46
CA ASP A 84 7.13 10.28 11.91
C ASP A 84 5.72 10.38 12.52
N GLU A 85 4.68 10.39 11.68
CA GLU A 85 3.27 10.22 12.05
C GLU A 85 2.88 8.73 12.19
#